data_AF-A0A6C0ENN4-F1
#
_entry.id   AF-A0A6C0ENN4-F1
#
_cell.length_a   1.000
_cell.length_b   1.000
_cell.length_c   1.000
_cell.angle_alpha   90.00
_cell.angle_beta   90.00
_cell.angle_gamma   90.00
#
_symmetry.space_group_name_H-M   'P 1'
#
loop_
_entity.id
_entity.type
_entity.pdbx_description
1 polymer ?
#
loop_
_entity_poly.entity_id
_entity_poly.type
_entity_poly.pdbx_seq_one_letter_code
_entity_poly.pdbx_strand_id
1 'polypeptide(L)'
;MDPCVLCFEDMDMIRFQDTRKSTITCVKLQCGHAYHTECIVNCLSVSNFGCPTCNKQKTPCEELTREGLAKKLVGELKKEDDIKFLINEFKESSLEYNEAISTLKKDTKAFISKRSEELQLADKRKYMLDCLTKLQSTARSISKTKGPQYSGALNIRVIGRYRRGTPFERLFFSIQEAYRIYRLKTPTLYMPLY
;
A
#
# COMPACT_ATOMS: atom_id res chain seq x y z
N MET A 1 17.77 -19.68 -9.03
CA MET A 1 16.51 -19.74 -9.80
C MET A 1 16.70 -20.78 -10.88
N ASP A 2 15.64 -21.50 -11.27
CA ASP A 2 15.76 -22.58 -12.25
C ASP A 2 15.50 -22.01 -13.66
N PRO A 3 16.31 -22.37 -14.68
CA PRO A 3 16.04 -21.97 -16.05
C PRO A 3 14.89 -22.78 -16.66
N CYS A 4 14.10 -22.14 -17.51
CA CYS A 4 13.03 -22.77 -18.27
C CYS A 4 13.63 -23.68 -19.34
N VAL A 5 13.19 -24.94 -19.45
CA VAL A 5 13.74 -25.90 -20.42
C VAL A 5 13.35 -25.57 -21.86
N LEU A 6 12.34 -24.72 -22.07
CA LEU A 6 11.80 -24.42 -23.39
C LEU A 6 12.45 -23.19 -24.04
N CYS A 7 12.77 -22.16 -23.25
CA CYS A 7 13.41 -20.93 -23.75
C CYS A 7 14.80 -20.65 -23.15
N PHE A 8 15.23 -21.46 -22.17
CA PHE A 8 16.51 -21.31 -21.46
C PHE A 8 16.68 -20.02 -20.66
N GLU A 9 15.62 -19.22 -20.50
CA GLU A 9 15.60 -18.04 -19.63
C GLU A 9 15.24 -18.38 -18.18
N ASP A 10 15.63 -17.50 -17.25
CA ASP A 10 15.37 -17.68 -15.82
C ASP A 10 13.87 -17.61 -15.48
N MET A 11 13.43 -18.53 -14.62
CA MET A 11 12.06 -18.54 -14.09
C MET A 11 12.01 -17.93 -12.68
N ASP A 12 10.90 -17.25 -12.39
CA ASP A 12 10.59 -16.68 -11.05
C ASP A 12 10.07 -17.72 -10.04
N MET A 13 10.18 -19.01 -10.40
CA MET A 13 9.71 -20.15 -9.66
C MET A 13 10.72 -21.28 -9.71
N ILE A 14 10.99 -21.90 -8.56
CA ILE A 14 11.83 -23.10 -8.45
C ILE A 14 10.95 -24.31 -8.78
N ARG A 15 11.47 -25.31 -9.49
CA ARG A 15 10.67 -26.46 -9.94
C ARG A 15 10.05 -27.22 -8.76
N PHE A 16 10.71 -28.25 -8.23
CA PHE A 16 10.08 -29.18 -7.30
C PHE A 16 9.87 -28.59 -5.90
N GLN A 17 10.73 -27.66 -5.47
CA GLN A 17 10.78 -27.14 -4.10
C GLN A 17 9.91 -25.91 -3.84
N ASP A 18 9.32 -25.30 -4.86
CA ASP A 18 8.40 -24.16 -4.66
C ASP A 18 7.00 -24.63 -4.21
N THR A 19 6.47 -24.00 -3.17
CA THR A 19 5.14 -24.29 -2.62
C THR A 19 4.02 -23.71 -3.49
N ARG A 20 4.33 -22.73 -4.35
CA ARG A 20 3.39 -22.07 -5.24
C ARG A 20 3.08 -22.96 -6.45
N LYS A 21 1.80 -22.99 -6.86
CA LYS A 21 1.33 -23.75 -8.05
C LYS A 21 1.50 -22.95 -9.36
N SER A 22 1.48 -21.62 -9.28
CA SER A 22 1.73 -20.72 -10.40
C SER A 22 2.16 -19.34 -9.86
N THR A 23 2.80 -18.57 -10.74
CA THR A 23 3.11 -17.15 -10.60
C THR A 23 2.50 -16.41 -11.80
N ILE A 24 2.76 -15.10 -11.91
CA ILE A 24 2.27 -14.29 -13.04
C ILE A 24 2.90 -14.76 -14.36
N THR A 25 4.16 -15.16 -14.33
CA THR A 25 4.95 -15.50 -15.52
C THR A 25 5.22 -16.99 -15.67
N CYS A 26 5.10 -17.79 -14.61
CA CYS A 26 5.39 -19.23 -14.62
C CYS A 26 4.23 -20.09 -14.08
N VAL A 27 4.14 -21.32 -14.53
CA VAL A 27 3.17 -22.31 -14.04
C VAL A 27 3.87 -23.64 -13.72
N LYS A 28 3.48 -24.23 -12.58
CA LYS A 28 3.98 -25.53 -12.16
C LYS A 28 2.98 -26.60 -12.58
N LEU A 29 3.46 -27.57 -13.32
CA LEU A 29 2.68 -28.71 -13.72
C LEU A 29 2.45 -29.67 -12.53
N GLN A 30 1.40 -30.50 -12.60
CA GLN A 30 1.09 -31.49 -11.55
C GLN A 30 2.23 -32.50 -11.31
N CYS A 31 3.08 -32.74 -12.32
CA CYS A 31 4.29 -33.54 -12.19
C CYS A 31 5.44 -32.83 -11.44
N GLY A 32 5.26 -31.58 -11.02
CA GLY A 32 6.26 -30.79 -10.27
C GLY A 32 7.20 -29.95 -11.13
N HIS A 33 7.14 -30.05 -12.46
CA HIS A 33 7.96 -29.24 -13.37
C HIS A 33 7.37 -27.84 -13.58
N ALA A 34 8.20 -26.81 -13.51
CA ALA A 34 7.83 -25.41 -13.75
C ALA A 34 8.34 -24.92 -15.12
N TYR A 35 7.58 -24.02 -15.74
CA TYR A 35 7.90 -23.38 -17.02
C TYR A 35 7.29 -21.97 -17.04
N HIS A 36 7.80 -21.08 -17.90
CA HIS A 36 7.05 -19.87 -18.24
C HIS A 36 5.69 -20.26 -18.84
N THR A 37 4.64 -19.57 -18.41
CA THR A 37 3.26 -19.84 -18.80
C THR A 37 3.11 -19.81 -20.33
N GLU A 38 3.78 -18.88 -21.00
CA GLU A 38 3.73 -18.77 -22.47
C GLU A 38 4.43 -19.94 -23.18
N CYS A 39 5.61 -20.33 -22.70
CA CYS A 39 6.37 -21.44 -23.29
C CYS A 39 5.61 -22.76 -23.17
N ILE A 40 5.05 -23.04 -22.00
CA ILE A 40 4.39 -24.33 -21.76
C ILE A 40 3.01 -24.41 -22.41
N VAL A 41 2.29 -23.29 -22.55
CA VAL A 41 1.04 -23.23 -23.33
C VAL A 41 1.31 -23.60 -24.79
N ASN A 42 2.37 -23.05 -25.39
CA ASN A 42 2.75 -23.37 -26.78
C ASN A 42 3.23 -24.81 -26.94
N CYS A 43 3.89 -25.38 -25.93
CA CYS A 43 4.37 -26.75 -26.02
C CYS A 43 3.24 -27.77 -25.84
N LEU A 44 2.37 -27.55 -24.84
CA LEU A 44 1.24 -28.45 -24.54
C LEU A 44 0.19 -28.49 -25.65
N SER A 45 0.04 -27.40 -26.43
CA SER A 45 -0.87 -27.35 -27.58
C SER A 45 -0.42 -28.24 -28.74
N VAL A 46 0.88 -28.57 -28.82
CA VAL A 46 1.45 -29.45 -29.85
C VAL A 46 1.65 -30.88 -29.33
N SER A 47 1.93 -31.05 -28.02
CA SER A 47 2.35 -32.33 -27.44
C SER A 47 1.24 -33.18 -26.79
N ASN A 48 -0.03 -32.98 -27.15
CA ASN A 48 -1.18 -33.66 -26.53
C ASN A 48 -1.16 -33.59 -24.99
N PHE A 49 -0.88 -32.40 -24.43
CA PHE A 49 -0.85 -32.16 -22.98
C PHE A 49 0.19 -32.98 -22.19
N GLY A 50 1.23 -33.50 -22.86
CA GLY A 50 2.36 -34.16 -22.22
C GLY A 50 3.36 -33.15 -21.66
N CYS A 51 3.79 -33.34 -20.40
CA CYS A 51 4.89 -32.54 -19.83
C CYS A 51 6.18 -32.74 -20.64
N PRO A 52 6.85 -31.68 -21.13
CA PRO A 52 8.05 -31.80 -21.98
C PRO A 52 9.22 -32.52 -21.32
N THR A 53 9.28 -32.54 -19.98
CA THR A 53 10.41 -33.12 -19.24
C THR A 53 10.18 -34.56 -18.80
N CYS A 54 8.92 -34.98 -18.60
CA CYS A 54 8.64 -36.33 -18.09
C CYS A 54 7.57 -37.09 -18.86
N ASN A 55 7.00 -36.51 -19.92
CA ASN A 55 5.94 -37.05 -20.78
C ASN A 55 4.71 -37.60 -20.04
N LYS A 56 4.55 -37.32 -18.75
CA LYS A 56 3.30 -37.61 -18.03
C LYS A 56 2.19 -36.77 -18.66
N GLN A 57 1.23 -37.46 -19.28
CA GLN A 57 0.02 -36.87 -19.84
C GLN A 57 -0.82 -36.28 -18.72
N LYS A 58 -1.36 -35.09 -18.97
CA LYS A 58 -2.32 -34.44 -18.08
C LYS A 58 -3.73 -34.53 -18.62
N THR A 59 -4.69 -34.51 -17.72
CA THR A 59 -6.04 -34.04 -18.04
C THR A 59 -5.97 -32.57 -18.47
N PRO A 60 -6.56 -32.16 -19.62
CA PRO A 60 -6.58 -30.77 -20.05
C PRO A 60 -7.12 -29.88 -18.94
N CYS A 61 -6.31 -28.94 -18.45
CA CYS A 61 -6.79 -27.92 -17.52
C CYS A 61 -7.38 -26.80 -18.39
N GLU A 62 -8.70 -26.85 -18.62
CA GLU A 62 -9.42 -25.97 -19.56
C GLU A 62 -9.09 -24.47 -19.38
N GLU A 63 -8.76 -24.06 -18.16
CA GLU A 63 -8.36 -22.69 -17.79
C GLU A 63 -7.05 -22.24 -18.48
N LEU A 64 -6.02 -23.09 -18.54
CA LEU A 64 -4.72 -22.75 -19.15
C LEU A 64 -4.84 -22.57 -20.67
N THR A 65 -5.70 -23.36 -21.31
CA THR A 65 -6.01 -23.22 -22.74
C THR A 65 -6.78 -21.93 -23.04
N ARG A 66 -7.71 -21.52 -22.17
CA ARG A 66 -8.45 -20.26 -22.34
C ARG A 66 -7.56 -19.04 -22.16
N GLU A 67 -6.70 -19.03 -21.15
CA GLU A 67 -5.75 -17.93 -20.94
C GLU A 67 -4.75 -17.80 -22.08
N GLY A 68 -4.24 -18.93 -22.61
CA GLY A 68 -3.36 -18.95 -23.78
C GLY A 68 -4.01 -18.36 -25.03
N LEU A 69 -5.25 -18.78 -25.32
CA LEU A 69 -6.03 -18.26 -26.45
C LEU A 69 -6.34 -16.77 -26.29
N ALA A 70 -6.72 -16.34 -25.08
CA ALA A 70 -6.98 -14.94 -24.79
C ALA A 70 -5.73 -14.07 -25.02
N LYS A 71 -4.56 -14.49 -24.52
CA LYS A 71 -3.30 -13.76 -24.75
C LYS A 71 -2.94 -13.66 -26.22
N LYS A 72 -3.11 -14.75 -26.99
CA LYS A 72 -2.85 -14.76 -28.43
C LYS A 72 -3.77 -13.78 -29.16
N LEU A 73 -5.08 -13.85 -28.91
CA LEU A 73 -6.08 -12.96 -29.49
C LEU A 73 -5.77 -11.49 -29.15
N VAL A 74 -5.47 -11.18 -27.88
CA VAL A 74 -5.09 -9.82 -27.47
C VAL A 74 -3.83 -9.33 -28.19
N GLY A 75 -2.85 -10.22 -28.41
CA GLY A 75 -1.63 -9.90 -29.16
C GLY A 75 -1.89 -9.60 -30.64
N GLU A 76 -2.87 -10.26 -31.26
CA GLU A 76 -3.31 -9.99 -32.64
C GLU A 76 -4.10 -8.67 -32.70
N LEU A 77 -5.07 -8.47 -31.80
CA LEU A 77 -5.86 -7.25 -31.72
C LEU A 77 -5.00 -5.99 -31.52
N LYS A 78 -3.93 -6.07 -30.72
CA LYS A 78 -3.00 -4.94 -30.52
C LYS A 78 -2.24 -4.53 -31.79
N LYS A 79 -2.18 -5.39 -32.81
CA LYS A 79 -1.51 -5.10 -34.09
C LYS A 79 -2.44 -4.44 -35.09
N GLU A 80 -3.75 -4.56 -34.92
CA GLU A 80 -4.74 -3.87 -35.76
C GLU A 80 -4.56 -2.35 -35.64
N ASP A 81 -4.57 -1.66 -36.78
CA ASP A 81 -4.23 -0.23 -36.84
C ASP A 81 -5.23 0.63 -36.05
N ASP A 82 -6.52 0.30 -36.10
CA ASP A 82 -7.57 1.00 -35.34
C ASP A 82 -7.36 0.91 -33.82
N ILE A 83 -7.01 -0.29 -33.35
CA ILE A 83 -6.77 -0.54 -31.93
C ILE A 83 -5.46 0.12 -31.50
N LYS A 84 -4.43 0.07 -32.34
CA LYS A 84 -3.16 0.73 -32.08
C LYS A 84 -3.30 2.25 -31.97
N PHE A 85 -4.13 2.85 -32.82
CA PHE A 85 -4.48 4.27 -32.74
C PHE A 85 -5.13 4.60 -31.39
N LEU A 86 -6.19 3.86 -31.01
CA LEU A 86 -6.88 4.07 -29.73
C LEU A 86 -5.97 3.88 -28.51
N ILE A 87 -5.05 2.91 -28.56
CA ILE A 87 -4.06 2.70 -27.49
C ILE A 87 -3.14 3.92 -27.36
N ASN A 88 -2.73 4.52 -28.47
CA ASN A 88 -1.85 5.70 -28.45
C ASN A 88 -2.60 6.93 -27.94
N GLU A 89 -3.82 7.18 -28.42
CA GLU A 89 -4.69 8.27 -27.94
C GLU A 89 -4.93 8.15 -26.43
N PHE A 90 -5.23 6.95 -25.94
CA PHE A 90 -5.37 6.70 -24.51
C PHE A 90 -4.09 7.00 -23.73
N LYS A 91 -2.92 6.60 -24.25
CA LYS A 91 -1.64 6.87 -23.60
C LYS A 91 -1.36 8.36 -23.51
N GLU A 92 -1.59 9.11 -24.59
CA GLU A 92 -1.39 10.56 -24.62
C GLU A 92 -2.33 11.25 -23.63
N SER A 93 -3.63 10.95 -23.66
CA SER A 93 -4.61 11.49 -22.71
C SER A 93 -4.27 11.13 -21.24
N SER A 94 -3.79 9.91 -21.00
CA SER A 94 -3.35 9.48 -19.67
C SER A 94 -2.13 10.25 -19.18
N LEU A 95 -1.18 10.56 -20.06
CA LEU A 95 -0.02 11.39 -19.72
C LEU A 95 -0.46 12.80 -19.33
N GLU A 96 -1.28 13.45 -20.16
CA GLU A 96 -1.81 14.80 -19.89
C GLU A 96 -2.57 14.87 -18.55
N TYR A 97 -3.42 13.87 -18.27
CA TYR A 97 -4.15 13.78 -17.01
C TYR A 97 -3.22 13.65 -15.81
N ASN A 98 -2.19 12.80 -15.91
CA ASN A 98 -1.22 12.60 -14.84
C ASN A 98 -0.37 13.86 -14.60
N GLU A 99 -0.01 14.59 -15.65
CA GLU A 99 0.66 15.90 -15.55
C GLU A 99 -0.23 16.93 -14.87
N ALA A 100 -1.51 17.03 -15.26
CA ALA A 100 -2.48 17.92 -14.62
C ALA A 100 -2.64 17.63 -13.12
N ILE A 101 -2.74 16.35 -12.73
CA ILE A 101 -2.76 15.94 -11.31
C ILE A 101 -1.47 16.35 -10.60
N SER A 102 -0.31 16.17 -11.24
CA SER A 102 0.98 16.53 -10.65
C SER A 102 1.05 18.03 -10.36
N THR A 103 0.61 18.86 -11.32
CA THR A 103 0.54 20.32 -11.17
C THR A 103 -0.44 20.70 -10.06
N LEU A 104 -1.66 20.14 -10.04
CA LEU A 104 -2.64 20.40 -8.99
C LEU A 104 -2.09 20.07 -7.59
N LYS A 105 -1.35 18.96 -7.45
CA LYS A 105 -0.70 18.58 -6.17
C LYS A 105 0.33 19.61 -5.74
N LYS A 106 1.14 20.12 -6.67
CA LYS A 106 2.15 21.17 -6.40
C LYS A 106 1.46 22.47 -5.98
N ASP A 107 0.45 22.90 -6.72
CA ASP A 107 -0.29 24.15 -6.45
C ASP A 107 -1.01 24.09 -5.11
N THR A 108 -1.68 22.96 -4.83
CA THR A 108 -2.36 22.74 -3.55
C THR A 108 -1.37 22.79 -2.39
N LYS A 109 -0.18 22.16 -2.54
CA LYS A 109 0.86 22.19 -1.51
C LYS A 109 1.37 23.61 -1.29
N ALA A 110 1.66 24.36 -2.35
CA ALA A 110 2.12 25.74 -2.28
C ALA A 110 1.08 26.66 -1.63
N PHE A 111 -0.19 26.53 -2.03
CA PHE A 111 -1.31 27.28 -1.46
C PHE A 111 -1.47 26.99 0.03
N ILE A 112 -1.47 25.72 0.44
CA ILE A 112 -1.60 25.33 1.85
C ILE A 112 -0.43 25.87 2.67
N SER A 113 0.81 25.70 2.20
CA SER A 113 2.00 26.23 2.90
C SER A 113 1.91 27.74 3.10
N LYS A 114 1.67 28.49 2.02
CA LYS A 114 1.54 29.96 2.09
C LYS A 114 0.42 30.37 3.04
N ARG A 115 -0.76 29.76 2.90
CA ARG A 115 -1.91 30.13 3.74
C ARG A 115 -1.68 29.75 5.21
N SER A 116 -0.93 28.69 5.48
CA SER A 116 -0.58 28.28 6.83
C SER A 116 0.36 29.26 7.54
N GLU A 117 1.29 29.84 6.80
CA GLU A 117 2.21 30.88 7.26
C GLU A 117 1.44 32.18 7.53
N GLU A 118 0.59 32.62 6.59
CA GLU A 118 -0.28 33.79 6.77
C GLU A 118 -1.17 33.69 8.00
N LEU A 119 -1.70 32.49 8.27
CA LEU A 119 -2.56 32.24 9.43
C LEU A 119 -1.76 31.95 10.72
N GLN A 120 -0.43 31.87 10.63
CA GLN A 120 0.49 31.56 11.73
C GLN A 120 0.07 30.28 12.49
N LEU A 121 -0.31 29.24 11.75
CA LEU A 121 -0.86 28.02 12.35
C LEU A 121 0.18 27.29 13.22
N ALA A 122 1.46 27.37 12.85
CA ALA A 122 2.56 26.78 13.62
C ALA A 122 2.66 27.40 15.02
N ASP A 123 2.65 28.72 15.12
CA ASP A 123 2.77 29.45 16.38
C ASP A 123 1.55 29.22 17.27
N LYS A 124 0.34 29.27 16.70
CA LYS A 124 -0.90 28.96 17.42
C LYS A 124 -0.87 27.54 17.98
N ARG A 125 -0.43 26.56 17.19
CA ARG A 125 -0.29 25.17 17.64
C ARG A 125 0.75 25.05 18.76
N LYS A 126 1.91 25.67 18.60
CA LYS A 126 2.98 25.69 19.62
C LYS A 126 2.45 26.25 20.93
N TYR A 127 1.79 27.42 20.88
CA TYR A 127 1.18 28.04 22.05
C TYR A 127 0.15 27.13 22.74
N MET A 128 -0.73 26.46 21.98
CA MET A 128 -1.68 25.50 22.56
C MET A 128 -0.99 24.33 23.27
N LEU A 129 0.09 23.79 22.70
CA LEU A 129 0.87 22.70 23.30
C LEU A 129 1.64 23.18 24.55
N ASP A 130 2.15 24.40 24.54
CA ASP A 130 2.80 25.01 25.70
C ASP A 130 1.82 25.20 26.85
N CYS A 131 0.61 25.68 26.56
CA CYS A 131 -0.48 25.79 27.55
C CYS A 131 -0.86 24.43 28.13
N LEU A 132 -0.99 23.39 27.29
CA LEU A 132 -1.26 22.03 27.75
C LEU A 132 -0.16 21.50 28.68
N THR A 133 1.10 21.78 28.33
CA THR A 133 2.26 21.36 29.13
C THR A 133 2.30 22.06 30.48
N LYS A 134 2.05 23.39 30.50
CA LYS A 134 1.96 24.20 31.73
C LYS A 134 0.80 23.73 32.62
N LEU A 135 -0.34 23.40 32.03
CA LEU A 135 -1.47 22.85 32.76
C LEU A 135 -1.10 21.52 33.43
N GLN A 136 -0.49 20.60 32.69
CA GLN A 136 -0.05 19.30 33.21
C GLN A 136 0.99 19.45 34.33
N SER A 137 1.97 20.34 34.18
CA SER A 137 2.99 20.57 35.21
C SER A 137 2.39 21.21 36.47
N THR A 138 1.49 22.18 36.31
CA THR A 138 0.78 22.84 37.42
C THR A 138 -0.11 21.86 38.16
N ALA A 139 -0.91 21.05 37.45
CA ALA A 139 -1.74 20.02 38.04
C ALA A 139 -0.91 18.98 38.82
N ARG A 140 0.24 18.57 38.29
CA ARG A 140 1.19 17.69 39.01
C ARG A 140 1.75 18.35 40.27
N SER A 141 2.11 19.63 40.21
CA SER A 141 2.61 20.39 41.36
C SER A 141 1.57 20.45 42.49
N ILE A 142 0.34 20.84 42.16
CA ILE A 142 -0.79 20.88 43.10
C ILE A 142 -1.09 19.48 43.67
N SER A 143 -0.98 18.44 42.85
CA SER A 143 -1.21 17.07 43.32
C SER A 143 -0.14 16.62 44.32
N LYS A 144 1.12 17.04 44.12
CA LYS A 144 2.22 16.76 45.06
C LYS A 144 2.01 17.47 46.40
N THR A 145 1.59 18.73 46.39
CA THR A 145 1.35 19.49 47.64
C THR A 145 0.19 18.92 48.46
N LYS A 146 -0.81 18.33 47.81
CA LYS A 146 -1.92 17.63 48.50
C LYS A 146 -1.54 16.27 49.08
N GLY A 147 -0.41 15.70 48.66
CA GLY A 147 0.15 14.46 49.21
C GLY A 147 0.17 13.27 48.24
N PRO A 148 0.79 12.14 48.64
CA PRO A 148 1.11 11.03 47.74
C PRO A 148 -0.10 10.36 47.09
N GLN A 149 -1.22 10.26 47.81
CA GLN A 149 -2.45 9.64 47.33
C GLN A 149 -3.01 10.39 46.09
N TYR A 150 -3.01 11.72 46.11
CA TYR A 150 -3.46 12.56 45.00
C TYR A 150 -2.48 12.54 43.84
N SER A 151 -1.17 12.52 44.12
CA SER A 151 -0.17 12.38 43.07
C SER A 151 -0.24 11.02 42.36
N GLY A 152 -0.59 9.95 43.09
CA GLY A 152 -0.88 8.63 42.51
C GLY A 152 -2.15 8.65 41.65
N ALA A 153 -3.21 9.30 42.14
CA ALA A 153 -4.48 9.43 41.43
C ALA A 153 -4.38 10.23 40.12
N LEU A 154 -3.43 11.16 39.99
CA LEU A 154 -3.19 11.88 38.72
C LEU A 154 -2.43 11.01 37.69
N ASN A 155 -1.68 10.01 38.16
CA ASN A 155 -0.87 9.10 37.35
C ASN A 155 -1.63 7.79 37.04
N ILE A 156 -2.90 7.90 36.62
CA ILE A 156 -3.71 6.72 36.25
C ILE A 156 -3.02 5.99 35.08
N ARG A 157 -2.48 4.81 35.38
CA ARG A 157 -2.10 3.82 34.38
C ARG A 157 -3.39 3.20 33.85
N VAL A 158 -3.79 3.61 32.66
CA VAL A 158 -5.00 3.04 32.05
C VAL A 158 -4.69 1.64 31.54
N ILE A 159 -5.38 0.65 32.11
CA ILE A 159 -5.41 -0.74 31.64
C ILE A 159 -6.35 -0.78 30.43
N GLY A 160 -5.81 -0.74 29.20
CA GLY A 160 -6.59 -0.91 27.98
C GLY A 160 -6.06 -0.16 26.74
N ARG A 161 -6.43 -0.67 25.54
CA ARG A 161 -6.03 -0.08 24.25
C ARG A 161 -6.83 1.19 23.92
N TYR A 162 -6.48 2.32 24.53
CA TYR A 162 -7.06 3.61 24.14
C TYR A 162 -6.17 4.27 23.09
N ARG A 163 -6.62 4.26 21.83
CA ARG A 163 -5.85 4.72 20.68
C ARG A 163 -5.68 6.25 20.56
N ARG A 164 -6.27 7.08 21.44
CA ARG A 164 -6.46 8.53 21.21
C ARG A 164 -6.51 9.36 22.51
N GLY A 165 -5.49 10.20 22.76
CA GLY A 165 -5.36 11.14 23.89
C GLY A 165 -4.82 10.53 25.19
N THR A 166 -4.15 11.33 26.05
CA THR A 166 -3.62 10.84 27.33
C THR A 166 -4.74 10.67 28.38
N PRO A 167 -4.56 9.81 29.41
CA PRO A 167 -5.54 9.67 30.50
C PRO A 167 -5.84 11.00 31.19
N PHE A 168 -4.80 11.81 31.41
CA PHE A 168 -4.93 13.16 31.94
C PHE A 168 -5.82 14.03 31.06
N GLU A 169 -5.56 14.08 29.75
CA GLU A 169 -6.35 14.90 28.81
C GLU A 169 -7.83 14.52 28.80
N ARG A 170 -8.13 13.21 28.87
CA ARG A 170 -9.51 12.72 28.88
C ARG A 170 -10.26 13.09 30.14
N LEU A 171 -9.59 12.99 31.29
CA LEU A 171 -10.18 13.35 32.58
C LEU A 171 -10.36 14.87 32.71
N PHE A 172 -9.43 15.65 32.17
CA PHE A 172 -9.43 17.10 32.33
C PHE A 172 -10.30 17.83 31.29
N PHE A 173 -10.40 17.32 30.05
CA PHE A 173 -11.08 18.01 28.95
C PHE A 173 -12.23 17.23 28.30
N SER A 174 -12.55 16.02 28.77
CA SER A 174 -13.42 15.03 28.11
C SER A 174 -12.77 14.25 26.97
N ILE A 175 -13.44 13.19 26.53
CA ILE A 175 -12.98 12.30 25.45
C ILE A 175 -12.90 13.03 24.10
N GLN A 176 -13.86 13.90 23.80
CA GLN A 176 -13.91 14.61 22.51
C GLN A 176 -12.75 15.59 22.36
N GLU A 177 -12.48 16.39 23.39
CA GLU A 177 -11.34 17.33 23.37
C GLU A 177 -10.00 16.61 23.43
N ALA A 178 -9.88 15.51 24.20
CA ALA A 178 -8.68 14.69 24.18
C ALA A 178 -8.37 14.14 22.77
N TYR A 179 -9.40 13.85 21.96
CA TYR A 179 -9.20 13.47 20.57
C TYR A 179 -8.75 14.64 19.68
N ARG A 180 -9.28 15.85 19.91
CA ARG A 180 -8.81 17.07 19.23
C ARG A 180 -7.36 17.36 19.56
N ILE A 181 -6.98 17.28 20.85
CA ILE A 181 -5.59 17.41 21.32
C ILE A 181 -4.69 16.35 20.69
N TYR A 182 -5.14 15.10 20.57
CA TYR A 182 -4.40 14.05 19.88
C TYR A 182 -4.13 14.43 18.41
N ARG A 183 -5.14 14.90 17.67
CA ARG A 183 -4.98 15.36 16.28
C ARG A 183 -4.05 16.58 16.17
N LEU A 184 -4.04 17.47 17.16
CA LEU A 184 -3.08 18.58 17.22
C LEU A 184 -1.65 18.08 17.41
N LYS A 185 -1.43 17.03 18.19
CA LYS A 185 -0.09 16.42 18.37
C LYS A 185 0.36 15.66 17.13
N THR A 186 -0.56 14.96 16.46
CA THR A 186 -0.29 14.17 15.25
C THR A 186 -1.19 14.63 14.09
N PRO A 187 -0.87 15.76 13.44
CA PRO A 187 -1.66 16.27 12.33
C PRO A 187 -1.60 15.33 11.13
N THR A 188 -2.75 15.03 10.53
CA THR A 188 -2.87 14.15 9.34
C THR A 188 -2.67 14.89 8.03
N LEU A 189 -2.93 16.21 8.02
CA LEU A 189 -2.43 17.07 6.96
C LEU A 189 -0.94 17.25 7.21
N TYR A 190 -0.12 16.63 6.37
CA TYR A 190 1.32 16.90 6.24
C TYR A 190 1.49 18.33 5.73
N MET A 191 1.22 19.31 6.59
CA MET A 191 1.83 20.61 6.42
C MET A 191 3.32 20.39 6.67
N PRO A 192 4.20 20.75 5.74
CA PRO A 192 5.64 20.70 5.99
C PRO A 192 5.92 21.75 7.07
N LEU A 193 5.82 21.32 8.33
CA LEU A 193 6.11 22.10 9.53
C LEU A 193 7.43 21.63 10.14
N TYR A 194 8.40 21.34 9.29
CA TYR A 194 9.78 21.06 9.63
C TYR A 194 10.69 21.78 8.64
#